data_AF-A0A6M4P987-F1
#
_entry.id   AF-A0A6M4P987-F1
#
_cell.length_a   1.000
_cell.length_b   1.000
_cell.length_c   1.000
_cell.angle_alpha   90.00
_cell.angle_beta   90.00
_cell.angle_gamma   90.00
#
_symmetry.space_group_name_H-M   'P 1'
#
loop_
_entity.id
_entity.type
_entity.pdbx_description
1 polymer ?
#
loop_
_entity_poly.entity_id
_entity_poly.type
_entity_poly.pdbx_seq_one_letter_code
_entity_poly.pdbx_strand_id
1 'polypeptide(L)'
;MAEARKSAKLTAARQLAREKSAQFREREDKLESLAVDYFTYVEQVDEVNELAEKEIVRIRAQAERNTANRRASAAATIVAMLAAGASRAEVAGRLGIATRDVKRAAPAPVAPAKTGGENSAPVEHLAVQESAPVGQ
;
A
#
# COMPACT_ATOMS: atom_id res chain seq x y z
N MET A 1 55.06 -66.14 0.48
CA MET A 1 55.10 -64.86 1.24
C MET A 1 54.84 -63.60 0.39
N ALA A 2 55.30 -63.50 -0.87
CA ALA A 2 55.13 -62.29 -1.69
C ALA A 2 53.69 -62.07 -2.21
N GLU A 3 52.97 -63.14 -2.57
CA GLU A 3 51.59 -63.04 -3.10
C GLU A 3 50.57 -62.59 -2.05
N ALA A 4 50.69 -63.09 -0.82
CA ALA A 4 49.86 -62.64 0.32
C ALA A 4 50.03 -61.13 0.64
N ARG A 5 51.24 -60.58 0.43
CA ARG A 5 51.50 -59.15 0.58
C ARG A 5 50.90 -58.33 -0.57
N LYS A 6 50.85 -58.88 -1.79
CA LYS A 6 50.20 -58.23 -2.95
C LYS A 6 48.68 -58.19 -2.80
N SER A 7 48.07 -59.28 -2.33
CA SER A 7 46.62 -59.34 -2.09
C SER A 7 46.18 -58.42 -0.95
N ALA A 8 46.93 -58.37 0.15
CA ALA A 8 46.66 -57.44 1.26
C ALA A 8 46.69 -55.97 0.82
N LYS A 9 47.67 -55.59 -0.02
CA LYS A 9 47.77 -54.23 -0.58
C LYS A 9 46.59 -53.90 -1.51
N LEU A 10 46.16 -54.85 -2.33
CA LEU A 10 45.00 -54.67 -3.22
C LEU A 10 43.70 -54.48 -2.42
N THR A 11 43.51 -55.25 -1.35
CA THR A 11 42.34 -55.12 -0.46
C THR A 11 42.34 -53.78 0.26
N ALA A 12 43.49 -53.34 0.80
CA ALA A 12 43.61 -52.02 1.43
C ALA A 12 43.33 -50.87 0.45
N ALA A 13 43.85 -50.95 -0.78
CA ALA A 13 43.58 -49.97 -1.83
C ALA A 13 42.09 -49.89 -2.20
N ARG A 14 41.41 -51.04 -2.31
CA ARG A 14 39.96 -51.10 -2.55
C ARG A 14 39.15 -50.50 -1.41
N GLN A 15 39.55 -50.75 -0.16
CA GLN A 15 38.88 -50.18 1.00
C GLN A 15 39.02 -48.65 1.05
N LEU A 16 40.24 -48.14 0.84
CA LEU A 16 40.49 -46.71 0.78
C LEU A 16 39.72 -46.04 -0.37
N ALA A 17 39.65 -46.68 -1.54
CA ALA A 17 38.87 -46.16 -2.67
C ALA A 17 37.38 -46.06 -2.33
N ARG A 18 36.81 -47.05 -1.64
CA ARG A 18 35.41 -47.03 -1.18
C ARG A 18 35.15 -45.93 -0.17
N GLU A 19 36.04 -45.80 0.83
CA GLU A 19 35.92 -44.77 1.86
C GLU A 19 35.98 -43.36 1.25
N LYS A 20 36.96 -43.10 0.39
CA LYS A 20 37.04 -41.82 -0.33
C LYS A 20 35.80 -41.57 -1.18
N SER A 21 35.32 -42.59 -1.90
CA SER A 21 34.11 -42.45 -2.71
C SER A 21 32.88 -42.12 -1.86
N ALA A 22 32.76 -42.69 -0.66
CA ALA A 22 31.68 -42.37 0.27
C ALA A 22 31.78 -40.93 0.78
N GLN A 23 32.98 -40.48 1.16
CA GLN A 23 33.22 -39.10 1.58
C GLN A 23 32.94 -38.09 0.47
N PHE A 24 33.29 -38.41 -0.78
CA PHE A 24 32.94 -37.56 -1.92
C PHE A 24 31.43 -37.47 -2.09
N ARG A 25 30.71 -38.59 -2.05
CA ARG A 25 29.25 -38.57 -2.16
C ARG A 25 28.60 -37.74 -1.05
N GLU A 26 28.97 -37.96 0.20
CA GLU A 26 28.44 -37.17 1.33
C GLU A 26 28.71 -35.67 1.17
N ARG A 27 29.89 -35.31 0.66
CA ARG A 27 30.21 -33.91 0.36
C ARG A 27 29.35 -33.35 -0.76
N GLU A 28 29.18 -34.08 -1.86
CA GLU A 28 28.37 -33.63 -3.00
C GLU A 28 26.88 -33.50 -2.59
N ASP A 29 26.34 -34.47 -1.85
CA ASP A 29 24.97 -34.42 -1.32
C ASP A 29 24.78 -33.16 -0.44
N LYS A 30 25.77 -32.84 0.39
CA LYS A 30 25.74 -31.62 1.22
C LYS A 30 25.81 -30.34 0.37
N LEU A 31 26.64 -30.32 -0.67
CA LEU A 31 26.75 -29.16 -1.57
C LEU A 31 25.45 -28.95 -2.35
N GLU A 32 24.80 -30.03 -2.79
CA GLU A 32 23.50 -29.99 -3.44
C GLU A 32 22.43 -29.41 -2.51
N SER A 33 22.35 -29.92 -1.27
CA SER A 33 21.42 -29.37 -0.26
C SER A 33 21.65 -27.88 -0.02
N LEU A 34 22.91 -27.45 0.16
CA LEU A 34 23.23 -26.05 0.40
C LEU A 34 22.90 -25.15 -0.80
N ALA A 35 23.01 -25.66 -2.03
CA ALA A 35 22.62 -24.92 -3.22
C ALA A 35 21.10 -24.71 -3.26
N VAL A 36 20.31 -25.73 -2.92
CA VAL A 36 18.84 -25.63 -2.82
C VAL A 36 18.44 -24.63 -1.73
N ASP A 37 19.08 -24.70 -0.56
CA ASP A 37 18.83 -23.78 0.55
C ASP A 37 19.14 -22.33 0.13
N TYR A 38 20.26 -22.10 -0.57
CA TYR A 38 20.61 -20.77 -1.07
C TYR A 38 19.52 -20.17 -1.94
N PHE A 39 19.02 -20.91 -2.95
CA PHE A 39 17.96 -20.40 -3.82
C PHE A 39 16.65 -20.19 -3.08
N THR A 40 16.33 -21.07 -2.13
CA THR A 40 15.17 -20.90 -1.24
C THR A 40 15.28 -19.59 -0.43
N TYR A 41 16.46 -19.30 0.13
CA TYR A 41 16.67 -18.06 0.87
C TYR A 41 16.62 -16.81 -0.02
N VAL A 42 17.12 -16.88 -1.25
CA VAL A 42 17.01 -15.77 -2.21
C VAL A 42 15.54 -15.49 -2.51
N GLU A 43 14.73 -16.52 -2.80
CA GLU A 43 13.29 -16.38 -3.03
C GLU A 43 12.57 -15.79 -1.81
N GLN A 44 12.88 -16.27 -0.60
CA GLN A 44 12.31 -15.73 0.64
C GLN A 44 12.68 -14.26 0.87
N VAL A 45 13.88 -13.83 0.50
CA VAL A 45 14.27 -12.42 0.58
C VAL A 45 13.43 -11.58 -0.37
N ASP A 46 13.20 -12.04 -1.59
CA ASP A 46 12.36 -11.35 -2.57
C ASP A 46 10.90 -11.26 -2.08
N GLU A 47 10.34 -12.36 -1.55
CA GLU A 47 9.00 -12.37 -0.94
C GLU A 47 8.87 -11.36 0.21
N VAL A 48 9.85 -11.30 1.11
CA VAL A 48 9.87 -10.35 2.22
C VAL A 48 9.91 -8.91 1.70
N ASN A 49 10.72 -8.63 0.70
CA ASN A 49 10.81 -7.30 0.10
C ASN A 49 9.49 -6.89 -0.57
N GLU A 50 8.85 -7.79 -1.31
CA GLU A 50 7.56 -7.53 -1.92
C GLU A 50 6.47 -7.22 -0.88
N LEU A 51 6.42 -7.99 0.21
CA LEU A 51 5.47 -7.77 1.30
C LEU A 51 5.74 -6.42 1.99
N ALA A 52 7.00 -6.08 2.22
CA ALA A 52 7.38 -4.80 2.80
C ALA A 52 6.94 -3.62 1.91
N GLU A 53 7.16 -3.68 0.61
CA GLU A 53 6.73 -2.63 -0.33
C GLU A 53 5.20 -2.48 -0.37
N LYS A 54 4.46 -3.61 -0.40
CA LYS A 54 2.99 -3.60 -0.33
C LYS A 54 2.51 -2.90 0.95
N GLU A 55 3.14 -3.17 2.08
CA GLU A 55 2.79 -2.58 3.37
C GLU A 55 3.16 -1.09 3.46
N ILE A 56 4.32 -0.69 2.93
CA ILE A 56 4.73 0.72 2.85
C ILE A 56 3.71 1.53 2.04
N VAL A 57 3.29 1.03 0.88
CA VAL A 57 2.27 1.69 0.06
C VAL A 57 0.96 1.81 0.82
N ARG A 58 0.52 0.74 1.49
CA ARG A 58 -0.70 0.75 2.32
C ARG A 58 -0.63 1.79 3.43
N ILE A 59 0.47 1.83 4.18
CA ILE A 59 0.67 2.77 5.28
C ILE A 59 0.71 4.22 4.76
N ARG A 60 1.40 4.47 3.65
CA ARG A 60 1.45 5.81 3.03
C ARG A 60 0.06 6.27 2.60
N ALA A 61 -0.70 5.44 1.91
CA ALA A 61 -2.07 5.76 1.51
C ALA A 61 -2.97 6.03 2.73
N GLN A 62 -2.84 5.24 3.80
CA GLN A 62 -3.58 5.46 5.04
C GLN A 62 -3.17 6.76 5.73
N ALA A 63 -1.87 7.07 5.77
CA ALA A 63 -1.35 8.29 6.37
C ALA A 63 -1.80 9.55 5.61
N GLU A 64 -1.86 9.49 4.27
CA GLU A 64 -2.39 10.57 3.44
C GLU A 64 -3.86 10.84 3.73
N ARG A 65 -4.70 9.79 3.74
CA ARG A 65 -6.13 9.92 4.08
C ARG A 65 -6.32 10.48 5.49
N ASN A 66 -5.60 9.93 6.47
CA ASN A 66 -5.69 10.37 7.86
C ASN A 66 -5.26 11.84 8.01
N THR A 67 -4.17 12.23 7.37
CA THR A 67 -3.68 13.61 7.38
C THR A 67 -4.67 14.55 6.69
N ALA A 68 -5.22 14.16 5.54
CA ALA A 68 -6.23 14.94 4.83
C ALA A 68 -7.48 15.16 5.70
N ASN A 69 -7.99 14.08 6.32
CA ASN A 69 -9.13 14.15 7.22
C ASN A 69 -8.86 15.05 8.42
N ARG A 70 -7.71 14.91 9.08
CA ARG A 70 -7.34 15.77 10.21
C ARG A 70 -7.19 17.24 9.81
N ARG A 71 -6.61 17.52 8.63
CA ARG A 71 -6.55 18.88 8.08
C ARG A 71 -7.93 19.45 7.81
N ALA A 72 -8.85 18.65 7.25
CA ALA A 72 -10.24 19.06 7.02
C ALA A 72 -10.96 19.33 8.36
N SER A 73 -10.79 18.47 9.36
CA SER A 73 -11.35 18.69 10.70
C SER A 73 -10.80 19.97 11.35
N ALA A 74 -9.49 20.22 11.25
CA ALA A 74 -8.89 21.45 11.77
C ALA A 74 -9.45 22.70 11.08
N ALA A 75 -9.64 22.65 9.75
CA ALA A 75 -10.28 23.74 9.01
C ALA A 75 -11.73 23.94 9.44
N ALA A 76 -12.49 22.86 9.65
CA ALA A 76 -13.87 22.92 10.15
C ALA A 76 -13.95 23.56 11.54
N THR A 77 -12.99 23.27 12.44
CA THR A 77 -12.90 23.94 13.75
C THR A 77 -12.68 25.45 13.60
N ILE A 78 -11.79 25.87 12.69
CA ILE A 78 -11.59 27.30 12.41
C ILE A 78 -12.88 27.95 11.91
N VAL A 79 -13.60 27.31 10.97
CA VAL A 79 -14.90 27.78 10.47
C VAL A 79 -15.91 27.91 11.61
N ALA A 80 -15.99 26.91 12.50
CA ALA A 80 -16.89 26.94 13.65
C ALA A 80 -16.56 28.07 14.63
N MET A 81 -15.28 28.35 14.90
CA MET A 81 -14.86 29.47 15.75
C MET A 81 -15.27 30.83 15.14
N LEU A 82 -15.13 30.98 13.82
CA LEU A 82 -15.56 32.19 13.12
C LEU A 82 -17.09 32.32 13.12
N ALA A 83 -17.82 31.22 12.91
CA ALA A 83 -19.28 31.19 12.97
C ALA A 83 -19.82 31.54 14.36
N ALA A 84 -19.07 31.23 15.43
CA ALA A 84 -19.36 31.63 16.79
C ALA A 84 -19.08 33.13 17.08
N GLY A 85 -18.64 33.90 16.07
CA GLY A 85 -18.47 35.35 16.16
C GLY A 85 -17.04 35.82 16.45
N ALA A 86 -16.06 34.92 16.58
CA ALA A 86 -14.67 35.32 16.78
C ALA A 86 -14.09 35.98 15.53
N SER A 87 -13.28 37.04 15.70
CA SER A 87 -12.55 37.65 14.59
C SER A 87 -11.39 36.76 14.12
N ARG A 88 -10.95 36.91 12.86
CA ARG A 88 -9.81 36.14 12.33
C ARG A 88 -8.52 36.33 13.13
N ALA A 89 -8.27 37.54 13.63
CA ALA A 89 -7.10 37.83 14.46
C ALA A 89 -7.18 37.15 15.83
N GLU A 90 -8.39 37.10 16.42
CA GLU A 90 -8.64 36.43 17.68
C GLU A 90 -8.50 34.90 17.56
N VAL A 91 -9.04 34.30 16.49
CA VAL A 91 -8.87 32.87 16.20
C VAL A 91 -7.40 32.53 15.97
N ALA A 92 -6.67 33.34 15.20
CA ALA A 92 -5.24 33.16 14.98
C ALA A 92 -4.44 33.20 16.29
N GLY A 93 -4.73 34.19 17.15
CA GLY A 93 -4.12 34.32 18.46
C GLY A 93 -4.41 33.14 19.39
N ARG A 94 -5.66 32.65 19.40
CA ARG A 94 -6.06 31.48 20.22
C ARG A 94 -5.42 30.18 19.77
N LEU A 95 -5.30 29.97 18.46
CA LEU A 95 -4.76 28.74 17.89
C LEU A 95 -3.24 28.77 17.70
N GLY A 96 -2.58 29.91 17.92
CA GLY A 96 -1.14 30.07 17.72
C GLY A 96 -0.70 29.92 16.25
N ILE A 97 -1.60 30.20 15.31
CA ILE A 97 -1.35 30.10 13.86
C ILE A 97 -1.32 31.48 13.22
N ALA A 98 -0.76 31.59 12.02
CA ALA A 98 -0.78 32.86 11.30
C ALA A 98 -2.20 33.18 10.79
N THR A 99 -2.56 34.46 10.77
CA THR A 99 -3.86 34.94 10.26
C THR A 99 -4.12 34.52 8.82
N ARG A 100 -3.07 34.33 8.01
CA ARG A 100 -3.17 33.80 6.64
C ARG A 100 -3.69 32.36 6.60
N ASP A 101 -3.38 31.55 7.60
CA ASP A 101 -3.79 30.15 7.67
C ASP A 101 -5.27 30.04 8.08
N VAL A 102 -5.73 30.95 8.96
CA VAL A 102 -7.17 31.15 9.25
C VAL A 102 -7.93 31.53 7.97
N LYS A 103 -7.40 32.46 7.17
CA LYS A 103 -7.99 32.87 5.88
C LYS A 103 -8.03 31.73 4.87
N ARG A 104 -7.00 30.87 4.83
CA ARG A 104 -6.92 29.71 3.92
C ARG A 104 -7.91 28.61 4.30
N ALA A 105 -8.15 28.41 5.59
CA ALA A 105 -9.09 27.41 6.10
C ALA A 105 -10.56 27.79 5.89
N ALA A 106 -10.87 29.08 5.84
CA ALA A 106 -12.21 29.62 5.61
C ALA A 106 -12.16 30.74 4.55
N PRO A 107 -12.07 30.40 3.25
CA PRO A 107 -12.25 31.39 2.20
C PRO A 107 -13.62 32.05 2.39
N ALA A 108 -13.69 33.37 2.12
CA ALA A 108 -14.88 34.16 2.42
C ALA A 108 -16.15 33.49 1.84
N PRO A 109 -17.26 33.47 2.58
CA PRO A 109 -18.50 32.91 2.07
C PRO A 109 -18.89 33.71 0.83
N VAL A 110 -19.06 33.03 -0.30
CA VAL A 110 -19.86 33.56 -1.41
C VAL A 110 -21.24 33.86 -0.83
N ALA A 111 -21.65 35.12 -0.88
CA ALA A 111 -22.92 35.57 -0.33
C ALA A 111 -24.07 34.74 -0.93
N PRO A 112 -25.08 34.34 -0.13
CA PRO A 112 -26.21 33.60 -0.65
C PRO A 112 -27.00 34.51 -1.60
N ALA A 113 -27.14 34.06 -2.86
CA ALA A 113 -28.06 34.66 -3.80
C ALA A 113 -29.46 34.61 -3.18
N LYS A 114 -30.03 35.80 -2.90
CA LYS A 114 -31.43 35.93 -2.54
C LYS A 114 -32.28 35.51 -3.74
N THR A 115 -32.87 34.33 -3.67
CA THR A 115 -34.10 34.01 -4.42
C THR A 115 -35.21 33.81 -3.39
N GLY A 116 -35.92 34.89 -3.07
CA GLY A 116 -37.33 34.75 -2.70
C GLY A 116 -38.07 34.19 -3.92
N GLY A 117 -39.13 33.42 -3.82
CA GLY A 117 -40.06 33.20 -2.71
C GLY A 117 -41.40 32.98 -3.41
N GLU A 118 -41.89 31.74 -3.35
CA GLU A 118 -43.29 31.31 -3.53
C GLU A 118 -43.85 31.46 -4.98
N ASN A 119 -44.69 30.57 -5.52
CA ASN A 119 -45.61 29.63 -4.93
C ASN A 119 -46.07 28.57 -5.96
N SER A 120 -46.32 27.36 -5.47
CA SER A 120 -47.36 26.37 -5.86
C SER A 120 -47.62 25.95 -7.32
N ALA A 121 -47.53 24.62 -7.52
CA ALA A 121 -47.98 23.80 -8.66
C ALA A 121 -49.54 23.70 -8.76
N PRO A 122 -50.20 22.75 -9.47
CA PRO A 122 -49.81 21.77 -10.52
C PRO A 122 -50.87 21.60 -11.69
N VAL A 123 -50.67 20.57 -12.53
CA VAL A 123 -51.70 19.71 -13.23
C VAL A 123 -52.05 19.96 -14.73
N GLU A 124 -51.75 18.91 -15.53
CA GLU A 124 -52.37 18.34 -16.77
C GLU A 124 -52.83 19.19 -17.96
N HIS A 125 -52.42 18.82 -19.19
CA HIS A 125 -53.21 17.91 -20.06
C HIS A 125 -52.50 17.60 -21.41
N LEU A 126 -52.75 16.37 -21.88
CA LEU A 126 -52.54 15.76 -23.20
C LEU A 126 -52.33 16.69 -24.42
N ALA A 127 -51.43 16.27 -25.32
CA ALA A 127 -51.76 16.15 -26.74
C ALA A 127 -50.86 15.12 -27.45
N VAL A 128 -51.53 14.11 -28.01
CA VAL A 128 -51.05 13.05 -28.91
C VAL A 128 -50.68 13.62 -30.28
N GLN A 129 -49.63 13.09 -30.91
CA GLN A 129 -49.58 12.61 -32.32
C GLN A 129 -48.13 12.25 -32.67
N GLU A 130 -47.81 10.96 -32.84
CA GLU A 130 -47.99 10.17 -34.07
C GLU A 130 -46.88 10.43 -35.10
N SER A 131 -46.04 9.41 -35.30
CA SER A 131 -45.56 8.90 -36.61
C SER A 131 -44.13 8.40 -36.51
N ALA A 132 -44.00 7.07 -36.44
CA ALA A 132 -42.86 6.36 -37.01
C ALA A 132 -42.99 6.41 -38.56
N PRO A 133 -41.92 6.11 -39.33
CA PRO A 133 -41.66 4.70 -39.59
C PRO A 133 -40.17 4.30 -39.68
N VAL A 134 -40.05 2.99 -39.56
CA VAL A 134 -38.92 2.06 -39.71
C VAL A 134 -38.25 2.11 -41.09
N GLY A 135 -36.93 1.86 -41.12
CA GLY A 135 -36.17 1.41 -42.29
C GLY A 135 -34.70 1.84 -42.16
N GLN A 136 -33.66 1.02 -42.34
CA GLN A 136 -33.49 -0.37 -42.77
C GLN A 136 -32.20 -0.88 -42.10
#